data_AF-A0A5C6U3L9-F1
#
_entry.id   AF-A0A5C6U3L9-F1
#
_cell.length_a   1.000
_cell.length_b   1.000
_cell.length_c   1.000
_cell.angle_alpha   90.00
_cell.angle_beta   90.00
_cell.angle_gamma   90.00
#
_symmetry.space_group_name_H-M   'P 1'
#
loop_
_entity.id
_entity.type
_entity.pdbx_description
1 polymer ?
#
loop_
_entity_poly.entity_id
_entity_poly.type
_entity_poly.pdbx_seq_one_letter_code
_entity_poly.pdbx_strand_id
1 'polypeptide(L)'
;MWRAIAQRPLPAGHYPGAFVDWDNSPRRALARAIVFRGFAETAFEQGVAAQFAKARAAGAPLMFINAWNEWAEGTYLEPDEERGTRMLEAVARASGRTA
;
A
#
# COMPACT_ATOMS: atom_id res chain seq x y z
N MET A 1 -8.83 -5.22 -4.33
CA MET A 1 -8.45 -5.20 -2.90
C MET A 1 -8.66 -3.82 -2.26
N TRP A 2 -8.08 -2.74 -2.80
CA TRP A 2 -8.16 -1.39 -2.24
C TRP A 2 -9.55 -0.89 -1.83
N ARG A 3 -10.58 -1.16 -2.63
CA ARG A 3 -11.98 -0.83 -2.28
C ARG A 3 -12.40 -1.44 -0.93
N ALA A 4 -12.09 -2.71 -0.69
CA ALA A 4 -12.43 -3.38 0.57
C ALA A 4 -11.67 -2.76 1.76
N ILE A 5 -10.38 -2.44 1.58
CA ILE A 5 -9.55 -1.80 2.61
C ILE A 5 -10.06 -0.38 2.91
N ALA A 6 -10.45 0.38 1.89
CA ALA A 6 -11.01 1.72 2.02
C ALA A 6 -12.35 1.70 2.77
N GLN A 7 -13.19 0.69 2.55
CA GLN A 7 -14.50 0.58 3.20
C GLN A 7 -14.46 0.00 4.62
N ARG A 8 -13.38 -0.70 5.01
CA ARG A 8 -13.27 -1.31 6.34
C ARG A 8 -13.24 -0.23 7.44
N PRO A 9 -14.11 -0.27 8.46
CA PRO A 9 -14.06 0.67 9.58
C PRO A 9 -12.69 0.66 10.27
N LEU A 10 -12.25 1.82 10.76
CA LEU A 10 -11.05 1.93 11.60
C LEU A 10 -11.48 2.01 13.07
N PRO A 11 -11.28 0.94 13.86
CA PRO A 11 -11.61 0.98 15.28
C PRO A 11 -10.70 1.96 16.04
N ALA A 12 -11.14 2.38 17.23
CA ALA A 12 -10.31 3.20 18.11
C ALA A 12 -8.96 2.50 18.41
N GLY A 13 -7.88 3.28 18.47
CA GLY A 13 -6.52 2.77 18.72
C GLY A 13 -5.90 2.01 17.55
N HIS A 14 -6.54 1.95 16.38
CA HIS A 14 -5.98 1.33 15.18
C HIS A 14 -5.44 2.38 14.21
N TYR A 15 -4.42 1.98 13.45
CA TYR A 15 -3.80 2.82 12.44
C TYR A 15 -4.04 2.23 11.04
N PRO A 16 -4.32 3.06 10.02
CA PRO A 16 -4.44 2.61 8.65
C PRO A 16 -3.16 1.94 8.15
N GLY A 17 -3.34 0.98 7.26
CA GLY A 17 -2.27 0.21 6.62
C GLY A 17 -2.38 0.28 5.10
N ALA A 18 -1.24 0.30 4.42
CA ALA A 18 -1.13 0.23 2.99
C ALA A 18 -0.04 -0.77 2.57
N PHE A 19 -0.10 -1.24 1.34
CA PHE A 19 0.93 -2.07 0.71
C PHE A 19 0.93 -1.83 -0.79
N VAL A 20 2.03 -2.09 -1.49
CA VAL A 20 2.14 -1.81 -2.94
C VAL A 20 1.44 -2.89 -3.76
N ASP A 21 1.94 -4.12 -3.64
CA ASP A 21 1.40 -5.30 -4.31
C ASP A 21 1.62 -6.55 -3.43
N TRP A 22 1.27 -7.74 -3.91
CA TRP A 22 1.54 -8.98 -3.17
C TRP A 22 1.67 -10.20 -4.07
N ASP A 23 2.84 -10.84 -4.05
CA ASP A 23 3.07 -12.16 -4.63
C ASP A 23 4.10 -12.91 -3.78
N ASN A 24 3.64 -13.85 -2.95
CA ASN A 24 4.52 -14.68 -2.13
C ASN A 24 4.79 -16.08 -2.74
N SER A 25 4.48 -16.29 -4.01
CA SER A 25 4.76 -17.54 -4.72
C SER A 25 6.26 -17.90 -4.82
N PRO A 26 7.23 -16.96 -4.81
CA PRO A 26 8.64 -17.34 -4.77
C PRO A 26 9.05 -18.07 -3.48
N ARG A 27 8.34 -17.86 -2.37
CA ARG A 27 8.63 -18.47 -1.05
C ARG A 27 7.68 -19.60 -0.66
N ARG A 28 6.60 -19.80 -1.41
CA ARG A 28 5.52 -20.74 -1.05
C ARG A 28 5.19 -21.65 -2.21
N ALA A 29 4.86 -22.90 -1.91
CA ALA A 29 4.27 -23.78 -2.91
C ALA A 29 3.04 -23.11 -3.54
N LEU A 30 2.91 -23.15 -4.87
CA LEU A 30 1.88 -22.42 -5.63
C LEU A 30 0.45 -22.63 -5.08
N ALA A 31 0.12 -23.85 -4.64
CA ALA A 31 -1.18 -24.18 -4.05
C ALA A 31 -1.49 -23.43 -2.72
N ARG A 32 -0.49 -22.79 -2.11
CA ARG A 32 -0.59 -22.05 -0.83
C ARG A 32 -0.14 -20.59 -0.96
N ALA A 33 0.23 -20.17 -2.16
CA ALA A 33 0.64 -18.81 -2.43
C ALA A 33 -0.60 -17.91 -2.56
N ILE A 34 -0.44 -16.65 -2.19
CA ILE A 34 -1.39 -15.58 -2.48
C ILE A 34 -0.70 -14.68 -3.48
N VAL A 35 -1.38 -14.46 -4.60
CA VAL A 35 -0.92 -13.58 -5.68
C VAL A 35 -2.05 -12.63 -6.00
N PHE A 36 -1.81 -11.33 -5.82
CA PHE A 36 -2.68 -10.30 -6.34
C PHE A 36 -2.32 -10.04 -7.80
N ARG A 37 -3.34 -9.87 -8.64
CA ARG A 37 -3.16 -9.65 -10.08
C ARG A 37 -3.77 -8.31 -10.47
N GLY A 38 -3.25 -7.74 -11.55
CA GLY A 38 -3.73 -6.46 -12.07
C GLY A 38 -3.29 -5.28 -11.21
N PHE A 39 -2.03 -5.30 -10.74
CA PHE A 39 -1.44 -4.14 -10.12
C PHE A 39 -1.48 -2.94 -11.07
N ALA A 40 -1.87 -1.79 -10.52
CA ALA A 40 -1.88 -0.52 -11.22
C ALA A 40 -1.43 0.56 -10.25
N GLU A 41 -0.45 1.36 -10.66
CA GLU A 41 0.11 2.46 -9.85
C GLU A 41 -0.99 3.45 -9.41
N THR A 42 -1.97 3.70 -10.28
CA THR A 42 -3.13 4.56 -9.98
C THR A 42 -4.02 3.97 -8.89
N ALA A 43 -4.20 2.65 -8.85
CA ALA A 43 -4.98 1.99 -7.80
C ALA A 43 -4.25 2.04 -6.46
N PHE A 44 -2.92 1.91 -6.46
CA PHE A 44 -2.09 2.12 -5.28
C PHE A 44 -2.22 3.56 -4.74
N GLU A 45 -2.04 4.57 -5.59
CA GLU A 45 -2.15 5.98 -5.20
C GLU A 45 -3.52 6.31 -4.60
N GLN A 46 -4.60 5.90 -5.26
CA GLN A 46 -5.97 6.08 -4.77
C GLN A 46 -6.20 5.37 -3.43
N GLY A 47 -5.66 4.15 -3.30
CA GLY A 47 -5.73 3.36 -2.06
C GLY A 47 -5.05 4.05 -0.88
N VAL A 48 -3.83 4.54 -1.10
CA VAL A 48 -3.05 5.28 -0.09
C VAL A 48 -3.74 6.60 0.26
N ALA A 49 -4.27 7.34 -0.72
CA ALA A 49 -5.03 8.57 -0.47
C ALA A 49 -6.27 8.30 0.40
N ALA A 50 -6.99 7.20 0.14
CA ALA A 50 -8.12 6.79 0.97
C ALA A 50 -7.70 6.41 2.41
N GLN A 51 -6.52 5.80 2.59
CA GLN A 51 -6.00 5.52 3.94
C GLN A 51 -5.58 6.80 4.67
N PHE A 52 -4.97 7.78 3.99
CA PHE A 52 -4.69 9.08 4.59
C PHE A 52 -5.96 9.82 5.01
N ALA A 53 -6.98 9.83 4.15
CA ALA A 53 -8.27 10.44 4.48
C ALA A 53 -8.90 9.76 5.72
N LYS A 54 -8.84 8.43 5.78
CA LYS A 54 -9.31 7.64 6.93
C LYS A 54 -8.52 7.95 8.21
N ALA A 55 -7.19 8.05 8.12
CA ALA A 55 -6.34 8.41 9.26
C ALA A 55 -6.75 9.77 9.84
N ARG A 56 -6.89 10.78 8.97
CA ARG A 56 -7.31 12.13 9.37
C ARG A 56 -8.69 12.14 10.02
N ALA A 57 -9.67 11.46 9.41
CA ALA A 57 -11.03 11.40 9.93
C ALA A 57 -11.12 10.72 11.31
N ALA A 58 -10.25 9.74 11.57
CA ALA A 58 -10.20 9.03 12.84
C ALA A 58 -9.25 9.66 13.87
N GLY A 59 -8.55 10.76 13.53
CA GLY A 59 -7.51 11.34 14.38
C GLY A 59 -6.31 10.41 14.60
N ALA A 60 -6.07 9.44 13.71
CA ALA A 60 -4.92 8.56 13.77
C ALA A 60 -3.66 9.30 13.25
N PRO A 61 -2.66 9.60 14.10
CA PRO A 61 -1.51 10.42 13.70
C PRO A 61 -0.52 9.72 12.75
N LEU A 62 -0.67 8.40 12.58
CA LEU A 62 0.25 7.57 11.81
C LEU A 62 -0.51 6.69 10.82
N MET A 63 0.19 6.28 9.76
CA MET A 63 -0.20 5.24 8.82
C MET A 63 1.01 4.37 8.56
N PHE A 64 0.82 3.07 8.45
CA PHE A 64 1.89 2.11 8.20
C PHE A 64 1.85 1.63 6.75
N ILE A 65 3.01 1.47 6.13
CA ILE A 65 3.14 0.89 4.78
C ILE A 65 3.99 -0.36 4.88
N ASN A 66 3.44 -1.48 4.42
CA ASN A 66 4.16 -2.73 4.25
C ASN A 66 4.64 -2.84 2.79
N ALA A 67 5.93 -2.87 2.49
CA ALA A 67 7.08 -2.56 3.33
C ALA A 67 7.98 -1.58 2.59
N TRP A 68 9.12 -1.21 3.19
CA TRP A 68 10.18 -0.54 2.44
C TRP A 68 10.71 -1.47 1.33
N ASN A 69 11.17 -2.68 1.67
CA ASN A 69 11.94 -3.53 0.77
C ASN A 69 11.61 -5.03 0.89
N GLU A 70 10.33 -5.41 0.95
CA GLU A 70 9.92 -6.82 0.97
C GLU A 70 9.81 -7.37 -0.47
N TRP A 71 10.97 -7.51 -1.09
CA TRP A 71 11.12 -7.90 -2.49
C TRP A 71 10.56 -9.27 -2.82
N ALA A 72 10.79 -10.27 -1.96
CA ALA A 72 10.37 -11.63 -2.32
C ALA A 72 8.87 -11.89 -2.10
N GLU A 73 8.11 -10.88 -1.65
CA GLU A 73 6.65 -10.88 -1.68
C GLU A 73 6.07 -9.80 -2.59
N GLY A 74 6.92 -9.11 -3.38
CA GLY A 74 6.51 -8.05 -4.31
C GLY A 74 5.95 -6.79 -3.65
N THR A 75 6.04 -6.68 -2.32
CA THR A 75 5.42 -5.60 -1.52
C THR A 75 6.45 -4.58 -1.05
N TYR A 76 7.09 -3.90 -1.98
CA TYR A 76 8.18 -2.95 -1.71
C TYR A 76 7.85 -1.54 -2.20
N LEU A 77 8.28 -0.54 -1.43
CA LEU A 77 8.21 0.89 -1.75
C LEU A 77 9.55 1.42 -2.27
N GLU A 78 10.64 0.71 -1.98
CA GLU A 78 11.99 1.00 -2.42
C GLU A 78 12.04 1.20 -3.95
N PRO A 79 12.70 2.27 -4.44
CA PRO A 79 12.86 2.49 -5.86
C PRO A 79 13.58 1.34 -6.57
N ASP A 80 13.17 1.08 -7.80
CA ASP A 80 13.75 0.03 -8.66
C ASP A 80 13.96 0.53 -10.09
N GLU A 81 14.48 -0.33 -10.96
CA GLU A 81 14.76 0.03 -12.35
C GLU A 81 13.49 0.16 -13.22
N GLU A 82 12.39 -0.48 -12.84
CA GLU A 82 11.14 -0.51 -13.63
C GLU A 82 10.19 0.65 -13.26
N ARG A 83 10.03 0.87 -11.96
CA ARG A 83 9.13 1.81 -11.31
C ARG A 83 9.82 3.08 -10.84
N GLY A 84 11.14 3.06 -10.66
CA GLY A 84 11.88 4.23 -10.17
C GLY A 84 11.27 4.73 -8.87
N THR A 85 11.06 6.04 -8.75
CA THR A 85 10.48 6.68 -7.55
C THR A 85 8.95 6.76 -7.55
N ARG A 86 8.26 6.20 -8.55
CA ARG A 86 6.82 6.46 -8.76
C ARG A 86 5.95 6.10 -7.55
N MET A 87 6.29 5.06 -6.80
CA MET A 87 5.54 4.67 -5.59
C MET A 87 5.75 5.65 -4.44
N LEU A 88 6.96 6.17 -4.26
CA LEU A 88 7.24 7.22 -3.28
C LEU A 88 6.51 8.51 -3.64
N GLU A 89 6.50 8.87 -4.92
CA GLU A 89 5.77 10.04 -5.41
C GLU A 89 4.26 9.91 -5.21
N ALA A 90 3.69 8.71 -5.44
CA ALA A 90 2.29 8.43 -5.15
C ALA A 90 1.97 8.63 -3.66
N VAL A 91 2.84 8.17 -2.75
CA VAL A 91 2.69 8.42 -1.31
C VAL A 91 2.80 9.91 -0.98
N ALA A 92 3.75 10.63 -1.60
CA ALA A 92 3.92 12.07 -1.40
C ALA A 92 2.66 12.85 -1.81
N ARG A 93 2.17 12.62 -3.04
CA ARG A 93 0.92 13.20 -3.55
C ARG A 93 -0.26 12.89 -2.64
N ALA A 94 -0.44 11.62 -2.27
CA ALA A 94 -1.53 11.18 -1.39
C ALA A 94 -1.46 11.79 0.02
N SER A 95 -0.26 12.07 0.54
CA SER A 95 -0.07 12.71 1.84
C SER A 95 -0.43 14.20 1.85
N GLY A 96 -0.64 14.81 0.67
CA GLY A 96 -0.84 16.25 0.51
C GLY A 96 0.46 17.06 0.51
N ARG A 97 1.62 16.38 0.41
CA ARG A 97 2.91 17.03 0.14
C ARG A 97 3.09 17.08 -1.37
N THR A 98 2.77 18.20 -1.99
CA THR A 98 3.32 18.55 -3.29
C THR A 98 4.80 18.87 -3.14
N ALA A 99 5.62 18.35 -4.06
CA ALA A 99 7.00 18.78 -4.23
C ALA A 99 7.07 20.28 -4.55
#